data_AF-A0A9W8DZS2-F1
#
_entry.id   AF-A0A9W8DZS2-F1
#
_cell.length_a   1.000
_cell.length_b   1.000
_cell.length_c   1.000
_cell.angle_alpha   90.00
_cell.angle_beta   90.00
_cell.angle_gamma   90.00
#
_symmetry.space_group_name_H-M   'P 1'
#
loop_
_entity.id
_entity.type
_entity.pdbx_description
1 polymer ?
#
loop_
_entity_poly.entity_id
_entity_poly.type
_entity_poly.pdbx_seq_one_letter_code
_entity_poly.pdbx_strand_id
1 'polypeptide(L)'
;VLWAKDEMRNQVYDFLDNYVHHLRYQLGIELNQGDGRIAPHPVDPLGYPLPDKGGDVGAILARFYMKKGEWYGELREARDKTYYEHVTECYRLAAEMDQQWYTAWHAWAQVNYEAVQTAEKEHQPLTAELLVTYIVPAVDGYTKSIALSSGNTLQDTLRLLALMFNYGHQQEVCLALNRGLHEVPVQTWLQVIPQLIARIHIRYENVRHLIQHILALLGKEYPQSLLFSLIVASKSESQSRQKIAMEVMDKMKLHDEQLVEEAQMVGAELIRAAMLWSEMWQSAIEEASRQYYTYHNLQGMYDVLKHNYQLIQKGPSTIKETQFLQTFGRELKEAWDLVQQYRQTLDLNILNQAWEIYGQLFKKFEKLSPKSPSLSLEQA
;
A
#
# COMPACT_ATOMS: atom_id res chain seq x y z
N VAL A 1 39.37 15.90 -1.03
CA VAL A 1 40.06 17.20 -0.77
C VAL A 1 39.93 18.16 -1.95
N LEU A 2 40.11 17.72 -3.21
CA LEU A 2 39.93 18.60 -4.38
C LEU A 2 38.46 18.93 -4.71
N TRP A 3 37.54 17.97 -4.59
CA TRP A 3 36.09 18.20 -4.78
C TRP A 3 35.48 19.21 -3.79
N ALA A 4 36.09 19.35 -2.60
CA ALA A 4 35.63 20.29 -1.57
C ALA A 4 35.95 21.76 -1.88
N LYS A 5 36.68 22.03 -2.96
CA LYS A 5 36.96 23.39 -3.45
C LYS A 5 36.06 23.65 -4.65
N ASP A 6 35.04 24.48 -4.47
CA ASP A 6 33.99 24.74 -5.47
C ASP A 6 34.53 25.13 -6.85
N GLU A 7 35.62 25.91 -6.88
CA GLU A 7 36.27 26.38 -8.12
C GLU A 7 36.86 25.26 -8.99
N MET A 8 37.14 24.08 -8.42
CA MET A 8 37.77 22.96 -9.13
C MET A 8 36.80 21.82 -9.47
N ARG A 9 35.51 21.91 -9.10
CA ARG A 9 34.56 20.79 -9.28
C ARG A 9 34.41 20.35 -10.73
N ASN A 10 34.33 21.30 -11.68
CA ASN A 10 34.25 20.97 -13.11
C ASN A 10 35.51 20.24 -13.61
N GLN A 11 36.71 20.73 -13.26
CA GLN A 11 37.97 20.11 -13.67
C GLN A 11 38.16 18.71 -13.08
N VAL A 12 37.73 18.53 -11.82
CA VAL A 12 37.78 17.22 -11.13
C VAL A 12 36.78 16.24 -11.76
N TYR A 13 35.61 16.73 -12.18
CA TYR A 13 34.64 15.93 -12.90
C TYR A 13 35.16 15.49 -14.28
N ASP A 14 35.74 16.41 -15.06
CA ASP A 14 36.33 16.07 -16.36
C ASP A 14 37.48 15.07 -16.22
N PHE A 15 38.27 15.16 -15.15
CA PHE A 15 39.29 14.17 -14.85
C PHE A 15 38.67 12.80 -14.56
N LEU A 16 37.62 12.74 -13.73
CA LEU A 16 36.91 11.50 -13.42
C LEU A 16 36.32 10.87 -14.70
N ASP A 17 35.73 11.68 -15.57
CA ASP A 17 35.14 11.21 -16.82
C ASP A 17 36.19 10.56 -17.74
N ASN A 18 37.31 11.26 -17.95
CA ASN A 18 38.43 10.74 -18.73
C ASN A 18 39.03 9.48 -18.11
N TYR A 19 39.14 9.43 -16.78
CA TYR A 19 39.66 8.27 -16.07
C TYR A 19 38.74 7.04 -16.23
N VAL A 20 37.42 7.22 -16.10
CA VAL A 20 36.43 6.16 -16.34
C VAL A 20 36.51 5.65 -17.78
N HIS A 21 36.62 6.55 -18.77
CA HIS A 21 36.79 6.18 -20.16
C HIS A 21 38.07 5.37 -20.41
N HIS A 22 39.20 5.81 -19.83
CA HIS A 22 40.47 5.10 -19.95
C HIS A 22 40.43 3.72 -19.30
N LEU A 23 39.92 3.64 -18.07
CA LEU A 23 39.78 2.39 -17.32
C LEU A 23 38.90 1.41 -18.09
N ARG A 24 37.76 1.87 -18.61
CA ARG A 24 36.85 1.06 -19.43
C ARG A 24 37.52 0.53 -20.71
N TYR A 25 38.27 1.37 -21.43
CA TYR A 25 38.98 0.98 -22.66
C TYR A 25 40.06 -0.07 -22.38
N GLN A 26 40.84 0.11 -21.32
CA GLN A 26 41.87 -0.85 -20.92
C GLN A 26 41.31 -2.22 -20.53
N LEU A 27 40.04 -2.28 -20.13
CA LEU A 27 39.34 -3.50 -19.73
C LEU A 27 38.56 -4.17 -20.86
N GLY A 28 38.51 -3.58 -22.05
CA GLY A 28 37.79 -4.14 -23.20
C GLY A 28 36.27 -4.17 -23.04
N ILE A 29 35.71 -3.34 -22.16
CA ILE A 29 34.25 -3.24 -21.94
C ILE A 29 33.69 -2.24 -22.96
N GLU A 30 33.21 -2.72 -24.11
CA GLU A 30 32.58 -1.90 -25.14
C GLU A 30 31.07 -1.72 -24.87
N LEU A 31 30.62 -0.50 -24.54
CA LEU A 31 29.24 -0.08 -24.68
C LEU A 31 29.00 0.29 -26.15
N ASN A 32 28.07 -0.42 -26.79
CA ASN A 32 27.62 -0.11 -28.14
C ASN A 32 26.82 1.21 -28.15
N GLN A 33 27.48 2.36 -28.32
CA GLN A 33 26.91 3.55 -28.95
C GLN A 33 28.01 4.32 -29.69
N GLY A 34 27.66 4.83 -30.88
CA GLY A 34 28.55 5.17 -31.98
C GLY A 34 29.56 6.29 -31.74
N ASP A 35 30.74 6.06 -32.31
CA ASP A 35 31.75 7.00 -32.78
C ASP A 35 32.05 8.27 -31.96
N GLY A 36 33.16 8.19 -31.23
CA GLY A 36 33.89 9.33 -30.68
C GLY A 36 35.31 8.91 -30.29
N ARG A 37 36.12 8.52 -31.27
CA ARG A 37 37.51 8.06 -31.05
C ARG A 37 38.35 9.11 -30.31
N ILE A 38 38.93 8.73 -29.17
CA ILE A 38 40.13 9.38 -28.62
C ILE A 38 41.20 8.29 -28.48
N ALA A 39 42.35 8.52 -29.12
CA ALA A 39 43.49 7.60 -29.16
C ALA A 39 44.06 7.34 -27.75
N PRO A 40 44.68 6.17 -27.50
CA PRO A 40 45.29 5.88 -26.21
C PRO A 40 46.44 6.86 -25.94
N HIS A 41 46.30 7.71 -24.92
CA HIS A 41 47.44 8.44 -24.37
C HIS A 41 48.26 7.47 -23.53
N PRO A 42 49.59 7.35 -23.74
CA PRO A 42 50.43 6.60 -22.84
C PRO A 42 50.67 7.44 -21.58
N VAL A 43 50.59 6.78 -20.42
CA VAL A 43 50.94 7.26 -19.07
C VAL A 43 49.88 8.12 -18.36
N ASP A 44 49.43 7.59 -17.22
CA ASP A 44 48.67 8.26 -16.17
C ASP A 44 49.42 9.51 -15.68
N PRO A 45 48.86 10.74 -15.81
CA PRO A 45 49.48 11.97 -15.33
C PRO A 45 49.63 12.05 -13.80
N LEU A 46 48.94 11.17 -13.04
CA LEU A 46 48.92 11.19 -11.58
C LEU A 46 49.68 10.02 -10.93
N GLY A 47 50.26 9.11 -11.72
CA GLY A 47 51.14 8.04 -11.24
C GLY A 47 50.48 7.04 -10.28
N TYR A 48 49.17 6.82 -10.38
CA TYR A 48 48.50 5.79 -9.60
C TYR A 48 48.75 4.40 -10.23
N PRO A 49 49.19 3.40 -9.45
CA PRO A 49 49.33 2.05 -9.96
C PRO A 49 47.95 1.51 -10.38
N LEU A 50 47.91 0.96 -11.59
CA LEU A 50 46.73 0.29 -12.15
C LEU A 50 46.38 -0.93 -11.28
N PRO A 51 45.08 -1.21 -11.02
CA PRO A 51 44.68 -2.41 -10.29
C PRO A 51 45.10 -3.68 -11.04
N ASP A 52 45.62 -4.66 -10.31
CA ASP A 52 45.91 -6.00 -10.84
C ASP A 52 44.64 -6.66 -11.38
N LYS A 53 44.77 -7.48 -12.43
CA LYS A 53 43.65 -8.17 -13.11
C LYS A 53 42.95 -9.25 -12.26
N GLY A 54 43.18 -9.29 -10.95
CA GLY A 54 42.60 -10.25 -10.03
C GLY A 54 41.60 -9.60 -9.08
N GLY A 55 40.32 -9.93 -9.23
CA GLY A 55 39.25 -9.63 -8.27
C GLY A 55 38.76 -8.18 -8.26
N ASP A 56 37.54 -7.99 -8.79
CA ASP A 56 36.64 -6.86 -8.52
C ASP A 56 36.86 -5.52 -9.23
N VAL A 57 37.48 -5.54 -10.42
CA VAL A 57 37.58 -4.35 -11.27
C VAL A 57 36.20 -3.81 -11.70
N GLY A 58 35.21 -4.69 -11.84
CA GLY A 58 33.81 -4.33 -12.09
C GLY A 58 33.22 -3.46 -10.97
N ALA A 59 33.39 -3.85 -9.69
CA ALA A 59 32.91 -3.02 -8.58
C ALA A 59 33.68 -1.70 -8.43
N ILE A 60 34.97 -1.67 -8.76
CA ILE A 60 35.74 -0.41 -8.79
C ILE A 60 35.15 0.53 -9.86
N LEU A 61 34.90 0.03 -11.07
CA LEU A 61 34.27 0.80 -12.14
C LEU A 61 32.85 1.24 -11.76
N ALA A 62 32.08 0.37 -11.09
CA ALA A 62 30.77 0.71 -10.56
C ALA A 62 30.82 1.90 -9.60
N ARG A 63 31.79 1.93 -8.67
CA ARG A 63 31.97 3.05 -7.73
C ARG A 63 32.32 4.35 -8.44
N PHE A 64 33.12 4.30 -9.51
CA PHE A 64 33.42 5.49 -10.30
C PHE A 64 32.19 6.00 -11.04
N TYR A 65 31.39 5.13 -11.66
CA TYR A 65 30.12 5.51 -12.29
C TYR A 65 29.12 6.09 -11.29
N MET A 66 29.04 5.51 -10.09
CA MET A 66 28.20 6.05 -9.01
C MET A 66 28.67 7.46 -8.61
N LYS A 67 29.98 7.67 -8.43
CA LYS A 67 30.51 9.00 -8.12
C LYS A 67 30.33 9.99 -9.27
N LYS A 68 30.46 9.54 -10.51
CA LYS A 68 30.21 10.37 -11.71
C LYS A 68 28.76 10.88 -11.72
N GLY A 69 27.77 10.01 -11.46
CA GLY A 69 26.37 10.42 -11.38
C GLY A 69 26.11 11.41 -10.23
N GLU A 70 26.65 11.14 -9.04
CA GLU A 70 26.52 12.00 -7.85
C GLU A 70 27.11 13.40 -8.09
N TRP A 71 28.32 13.45 -8.63
CA TRP A 71 29.04 14.71 -8.91
C TRP A 71 28.41 15.50 -10.04
N TYR A 72 27.90 14.84 -11.08
CA TYR A 72 27.10 15.50 -12.11
C TYR A 72 25.80 16.08 -11.51
N GLY A 73 25.22 15.38 -10.53
CA GLY A 73 24.17 15.84 -9.62
C GLY A 73 24.44 17.18 -8.97
N GLU A 74 25.60 17.31 -8.34
CA GLU A 74 25.99 18.52 -7.60
C GLU A 74 26.42 19.69 -8.49
N LEU A 75 26.90 19.41 -9.70
CA LEU A 75 27.34 20.44 -10.65
C LEU A 75 26.17 21.11 -11.39
N ARG A 76 25.05 20.43 -11.54
CA ARG A 76 23.88 20.92 -12.30
C ARG A 76 22.76 21.30 -11.35
N GLU A 77 22.44 22.60 -11.30
CA GLU A 77 21.27 23.08 -10.56
C GLU A 77 19.94 22.73 -11.26
N ALA A 78 19.94 22.72 -12.60
CA ALA A 78 18.76 22.40 -13.42
C ALA A 78 18.65 20.89 -13.68
N ARG A 79 17.48 20.31 -13.33
CA ARG A 79 17.15 18.89 -13.53
C ARG A 79 16.35 18.68 -14.82
N ASP A 80 16.98 18.99 -15.95
CA ASP A 80 16.37 18.89 -17.27
C ASP A 80 16.43 17.47 -17.85
N LYS A 81 15.85 17.23 -19.04
CA LYS A 81 15.89 15.90 -19.71
C LYS A 81 17.32 15.35 -19.84
N THR A 82 18.27 16.18 -20.27
CA THR A 82 19.69 15.79 -20.40
C THR A 82 20.34 15.41 -19.08
N TYR A 83 19.85 15.98 -17.97
CA TYR A 83 20.32 15.62 -16.64
C TYR A 83 19.92 14.20 -16.30
N TYR A 84 18.62 13.89 -16.45
CA TYR A 84 18.11 12.57 -16.16
C TYR A 84 18.70 11.50 -17.07
N GLU A 85 18.83 11.75 -18.37
CA GLU A 85 19.48 10.81 -19.32
C GLU A 85 20.92 10.45 -18.91
N HIS A 86 21.71 11.44 -18.50
CA HIS A 86 23.11 11.20 -18.13
C HIS A 86 23.26 10.49 -16.79
N VAL A 87 22.50 10.90 -15.77
CA VAL A 87 22.59 10.33 -14.42
C VAL A 87 22.01 8.92 -14.39
N THR A 88 20.89 8.66 -15.07
CA THR A 88 20.31 7.32 -15.17
C THR A 88 21.28 6.35 -15.84
N GLU A 89 21.96 6.78 -16.92
CA GLU A 89 22.96 5.95 -17.59
C GLU A 89 24.16 5.65 -16.69
N CYS A 90 24.68 6.65 -15.97
CA CYS A 90 25.76 6.43 -15.01
C CYS A 90 25.37 5.40 -13.94
N TYR A 91 24.19 5.53 -13.33
CA TYR A 91 23.75 4.59 -12.30
C TYR A 91 23.36 3.22 -12.87
N ARG A 92 22.83 3.15 -14.09
CA ARG A 92 22.56 1.89 -14.80
C ARG A 92 23.85 1.10 -14.98
N LEU A 93 24.89 1.76 -15.49
CA LEU A 93 26.20 1.15 -15.68
C LEU A 93 26.82 0.73 -14.35
N ALA A 94 26.67 1.53 -13.29
CA ALA A 94 27.12 1.13 -11.96
C ALA A 94 26.43 -0.16 -11.48
N ALA A 95 25.12 -0.26 -11.64
CA ALA A 95 24.32 -1.42 -11.23
C ALA A 95 24.61 -2.68 -12.07
N GLU A 96 24.89 -2.51 -13.37
CA GLU A 96 25.25 -3.63 -14.25
C GLU A 96 26.65 -4.18 -13.99
N MET A 97 27.60 -3.31 -13.65
CA MET A 97 28.98 -3.70 -13.35
C MET A 97 29.12 -4.40 -11.99
N ASP A 98 28.29 -4.04 -11.02
CA ASP A 98 28.20 -4.72 -9.72
C ASP A 98 26.74 -5.09 -9.40
N GLN A 99 26.35 -6.29 -9.85
CA GLN A 99 24.97 -6.76 -9.72
C GLN A 99 24.54 -7.02 -8.27
N GLN A 100 25.47 -7.20 -7.33
CA GLN A 100 25.16 -7.46 -5.93
C GLN A 100 25.13 -6.17 -5.10
N TRP A 101 25.45 -5.03 -5.71
CA TRP A 101 25.52 -3.76 -4.99
C TRP A 101 24.18 -3.06 -4.87
N TYR A 102 23.54 -3.25 -3.71
CA TYR A 102 22.30 -2.59 -3.32
C TYR A 102 22.25 -1.09 -3.64
N THR A 103 23.27 -0.32 -3.26
CA THR A 103 23.25 1.14 -3.37
C THR A 103 23.18 1.61 -4.81
N ALA A 104 23.80 0.89 -5.75
CA ALA A 104 23.73 1.22 -7.17
C ALA A 104 22.31 0.99 -7.73
N TRP A 105 21.70 -0.16 -7.42
CA TRP A 105 20.31 -0.44 -7.82
C TRP A 105 19.32 0.57 -7.23
N HIS A 106 19.50 0.90 -5.94
CA HIS A 106 18.69 1.91 -5.26
C HIS A 106 18.83 3.29 -5.90
N ALA A 107 20.06 3.76 -6.15
CA ALA A 107 20.32 5.06 -6.77
C ALA A 107 19.74 5.13 -8.19
N TRP A 108 19.91 4.06 -8.97
CA TRP A 108 19.32 3.94 -10.30
C TRP A 108 17.79 3.99 -10.26
N ALA A 109 17.16 3.23 -9.37
CA ALA A 109 15.71 3.25 -9.21
C ALA A 109 15.20 4.64 -8.79
N GLN A 110 15.89 5.27 -7.84
CA GLN A 110 15.52 6.57 -7.29
C GLN A 110 15.58 7.67 -8.35
N VAL A 111 16.66 7.76 -9.14
CA VAL A 111 16.75 8.80 -10.18
C VAL A 111 15.68 8.63 -11.26
N ASN A 112 15.38 7.38 -11.65
CA ASN A 112 14.30 7.10 -12.60
C ASN A 112 12.94 7.50 -12.03
N TYR A 113 12.70 7.18 -10.75
CA TYR A 113 11.48 7.58 -10.06
C TYR A 113 11.35 9.11 -9.94
N GLU A 114 12.43 9.82 -9.62
CA GLU A 114 12.46 11.29 -9.57
C GLU A 114 12.16 11.91 -10.95
N ALA A 115 12.69 11.33 -12.04
CA ALA A 115 12.40 11.77 -13.40
C ALA A 115 10.89 11.69 -13.71
N VAL A 116 10.24 10.59 -13.30
CA VAL A 116 8.79 10.43 -13.43
C VAL A 116 8.03 11.47 -12.61
N GLN A 117 8.45 11.72 -11.37
CA GLN A 117 7.82 12.74 -10.53
C GLN A 117 7.96 14.16 -11.09
N THR A 118 9.10 14.49 -11.72
CA THR A 118 9.28 15.78 -12.39
C THR A 118 8.34 15.89 -13.59
N ALA A 119 8.26 14.86 -14.43
CA ALA A 119 7.34 14.83 -15.57
C ALA A 119 5.87 15.02 -15.14
N GLU A 120 5.46 14.41 -14.01
CA GLU A 120 4.12 14.60 -13.44
C GLU A 120 3.89 16.04 -12.94
N LYS A 121 4.87 16.65 -12.25
CA LYS A 121 4.77 18.05 -11.79
C LYS A 121 4.63 19.03 -12.96
N GLU A 122 5.30 18.74 -14.06
CA GLU A 122 5.21 19.49 -15.31
C GLU A 122 3.95 19.18 -16.12
N HIS A 123 3.07 18.31 -15.62
CA HIS A 123 1.83 17.88 -16.29
C HIS A 123 2.07 17.30 -17.69
N GLN A 124 3.23 16.64 -17.88
CA GLN A 124 3.52 15.96 -19.13
C GLN A 124 2.59 14.74 -19.30
N PRO A 125 2.08 14.47 -20.51
CA PRO A 125 1.26 13.29 -20.74
C PRO A 125 2.08 12.01 -20.54
N LEU A 126 1.41 10.94 -20.08
CA LEU A 126 2.02 9.62 -19.98
C LEU A 126 2.30 9.08 -21.39
N THR A 127 3.54 9.18 -21.85
CA THR A 127 3.98 8.65 -23.15
C THR A 127 4.61 7.27 -23.01
N ALA A 128 4.63 6.51 -24.11
CA ALA A 128 5.34 5.22 -24.16
C ALA A 128 6.85 5.39 -23.89
N GLU A 129 7.44 6.52 -24.29
CA GLU A 129 8.83 6.87 -23.97
C GLU A 129 9.03 7.01 -22.46
N LEU A 130 8.16 7.73 -21.74
CA LEU A 130 8.27 7.86 -20.28
C LEU A 130 8.14 6.51 -19.55
N LEU A 131 7.25 5.64 -20.05
CA LEU A 131 7.02 4.30 -19.49
C LEU A 131 8.28 3.43 -19.59
N VAL A 132 8.85 3.31 -20.80
CA VAL A 132 9.98 2.41 -21.07
C VAL A 132 11.29 3.00 -20.56
N THR A 133 11.48 4.31 -20.68
CA THR A 133 12.76 4.96 -20.34
C THR A 133 12.94 5.16 -18.84
N TYR A 134 11.86 5.37 -18.07
CA TYR A 134 11.98 5.69 -16.65
C TYR A 134 11.15 4.76 -15.73
N ILE A 135 9.88 4.50 -16.04
CA ILE A 135 9.02 3.74 -15.11
C ILE A 135 9.45 2.27 -15.01
N VAL A 136 9.66 1.59 -16.14
CA VAL A 136 10.11 0.18 -16.15
C VAL A 136 11.48 0.04 -15.47
N PRO A 137 12.50 0.86 -15.79
CA PRO A 137 13.76 0.90 -15.05
C PRO A 137 13.61 1.15 -13.55
N ALA A 138 12.71 2.05 -13.13
CA ALA A 138 12.46 2.29 -11.70
C ALA A 138 11.89 1.04 -11.02
N VAL A 139 10.98 0.32 -11.68
CA VAL A 139 10.40 -0.94 -11.16
C VAL A 139 11.48 -2.02 -11.03
N ASP A 140 12.25 -2.25 -12.10
CA ASP A 140 13.30 -3.28 -12.10
C ASP A 140 14.38 -2.93 -11.05
N GLY A 141 14.77 -1.65 -10.96
CA GLY A 141 15.74 -1.16 -9.99
C GLY A 141 15.29 -1.31 -8.54
N TYR A 142 14.06 -0.90 -8.21
CA TYR A 142 13.54 -1.08 -6.83
C TYR A 142 13.35 -2.54 -6.48
N THR A 143 12.97 -3.38 -7.43
CA THR A 143 12.88 -4.83 -7.20
C THR A 143 14.25 -5.39 -6.80
N LYS A 144 15.30 -5.07 -7.55
CA LYS A 144 16.67 -5.51 -7.25
C LYS A 144 17.18 -4.91 -5.94
N SER A 145 16.95 -3.62 -5.69
CA SER A 145 17.37 -2.98 -4.44
C SER A 145 16.70 -3.64 -3.23
N ILE A 146 15.41 -3.95 -3.32
CA ILE A 146 14.69 -4.66 -2.26
C ILE A 146 15.25 -6.08 -2.06
N ALA A 147 15.48 -6.82 -3.15
CA ALA A 147 15.97 -8.19 -3.08
C ALA A 147 17.38 -8.31 -2.47
N LEU A 148 18.24 -7.31 -2.70
CA LEU A 148 19.63 -7.29 -2.22
C LEU A 148 19.79 -6.63 -0.85
N SER A 149 18.78 -5.92 -0.35
CA SER A 149 18.89 -5.19 0.90
C SER A 149 18.86 -6.14 2.10
N SER A 150 19.83 -5.96 3.02
CA SER A 150 19.87 -6.64 4.31
C SER A 150 19.24 -5.81 5.45
N GLY A 151 18.67 -4.64 5.13
CA GLY A 151 18.22 -3.63 6.10
C GLY A 151 16.78 -3.18 5.89
N ASN A 152 16.50 -1.93 6.24
CA ASN A 152 15.16 -1.35 6.10
C ASN A 152 14.83 -1.04 4.62
N THR A 153 13.96 -1.86 4.03
CA THR A 153 13.47 -1.72 2.65
C THR A 153 12.16 -0.97 2.54
N LEU A 154 11.62 -0.41 3.63
CA LEU A 154 10.28 0.16 3.65
C LEU A 154 10.11 1.27 2.60
N GLN A 155 11.09 2.16 2.48
CA GLN A 155 11.04 3.25 1.51
C GLN A 155 10.94 2.70 0.08
N ASP A 156 11.85 1.81 -0.30
CA ASP A 156 11.88 1.22 -1.65
C ASP A 156 10.61 0.42 -1.94
N THR A 157 10.13 -0.33 -0.95
CA THR A 157 8.88 -1.09 -1.05
C THR A 157 7.67 -0.16 -1.29
N LEU A 158 7.58 0.95 -0.56
CA LEU A 158 6.51 1.94 -0.76
C LEU A 158 6.60 2.63 -2.11
N ARG A 159 7.82 2.88 -2.62
CA ARG A 159 8.03 3.45 -3.97
C ARG A 159 7.63 2.46 -5.07
N LEU A 160 7.99 1.19 -4.93
CA LEU A 160 7.55 0.12 -5.83
C LEU A 160 6.02 -0.02 -5.83
N LEU A 161 5.37 0.03 -4.65
CA LEU A 161 3.91 0.02 -4.55
C LEU A 161 3.27 1.25 -5.21
N ALA A 162 3.86 2.44 -5.07
CA ALA A 162 3.38 3.64 -5.74
C ALA A 162 3.42 3.49 -7.27
N LEU A 163 4.54 2.97 -7.81
CA LEU A 163 4.67 2.66 -9.24
C LEU A 163 3.62 1.63 -9.70
N MET A 164 3.42 0.57 -8.92
CA MET A 164 2.43 -0.46 -9.20
C MET A 164 1.01 0.10 -9.23
N PHE A 165 0.61 0.88 -8.22
CA PHE A 165 -0.76 1.40 -8.14
C PHE A 165 -1.05 2.47 -9.19
N ASN A 166 -0.06 3.31 -9.53
CA ASN A 166 -0.25 4.41 -10.47
C ASN A 166 -0.12 3.95 -11.93
N TYR A 167 0.87 3.11 -12.25
CA TYR A 167 1.21 2.75 -13.64
C TYR A 167 1.09 1.27 -13.96
N GLY A 168 0.85 0.39 -12.97
CA GLY A 168 0.76 -1.05 -13.19
C GLY A 168 -0.39 -1.50 -14.08
N HIS A 169 -1.32 -0.60 -14.43
CA HIS A 169 -2.35 -0.86 -15.43
C HIS A 169 -1.78 -0.92 -16.87
N GLN A 170 -0.60 -0.34 -17.10
CA GLN A 170 0.11 -0.38 -18.37
C GLN A 170 0.82 -1.72 -18.57
N GLN A 171 0.80 -2.25 -19.79
CA GLN A 171 1.29 -3.60 -20.10
C GLN A 171 2.78 -3.78 -19.76
N GLU A 172 3.64 -2.86 -20.21
CA GLU A 172 5.09 -2.92 -19.97
C GLU A 172 5.44 -2.92 -18.48
N VAL A 173 4.75 -2.07 -17.70
CA VAL A 173 4.94 -1.97 -16.25
C VAL A 173 4.44 -3.23 -15.54
N CYS A 174 3.29 -3.76 -15.96
CA CYS A 174 2.74 -5.00 -15.41
C CYS A 174 3.67 -6.20 -15.66
N LEU A 175 4.28 -6.30 -16.84
CA LEU A 175 5.26 -7.33 -17.15
C LEU A 175 6.51 -7.19 -16.28
N ALA A 176 7.05 -5.98 -16.13
CA ALA A 176 8.18 -5.70 -15.25
C ALA A 176 7.89 -6.11 -13.80
N LEU A 177 6.72 -5.70 -13.27
CA LEU A 177 6.27 -6.06 -11.93
C LEU A 177 6.16 -7.58 -11.75
N ASN A 178 5.53 -8.31 -12.68
CA ASN A 178 5.41 -9.76 -12.59
C ASN A 178 6.76 -10.47 -12.55
N ARG A 179 7.74 -10.01 -13.35
CA ARG A 179 9.11 -10.56 -13.29
C ARG A 179 9.74 -10.30 -11.93
N GLY A 180 9.62 -9.07 -11.43
CA GLY A 180 10.26 -8.66 -10.19
C GLY A 180 9.67 -9.26 -8.92
N LEU A 181 8.35 -9.51 -8.89
CA LEU A 181 7.68 -10.03 -7.69
C LEU A 181 8.26 -11.35 -7.18
N HIS A 182 8.76 -12.22 -8.07
CA HIS A 182 9.38 -13.49 -7.68
C HIS A 182 10.78 -13.32 -7.06
N GLU A 183 11.44 -12.20 -7.31
CA GLU A 183 12.77 -11.92 -6.76
C GLU A 183 12.71 -11.29 -5.37
N VAL A 184 11.59 -10.63 -5.03
CA VAL A 184 11.41 -9.96 -3.74
C VAL A 184 11.07 -10.98 -2.64
N PRO A 185 11.82 -11.02 -1.53
CA PRO A 185 11.51 -11.88 -0.40
C PRO A 185 10.11 -11.63 0.16
N VAL A 186 9.39 -12.72 0.48
CA VAL A 186 7.98 -12.65 0.94
C VAL A 186 7.84 -11.80 2.21
N GLN A 187 8.84 -11.84 3.10
CA GLN A 187 8.88 -11.10 4.36
C GLN A 187 8.82 -9.59 4.15
N THR A 188 9.34 -9.08 3.02
CA THR A 188 9.33 -7.65 2.72
C THR A 188 7.92 -7.09 2.60
N TRP A 189 6.96 -7.92 2.17
CA TRP A 189 5.57 -7.49 2.01
C TRP A 189 4.82 -7.32 3.34
N LEU A 190 5.33 -7.89 4.44
CA LEU A 190 4.70 -7.82 5.77
C LEU A 190 4.51 -6.38 6.25
N GLN A 191 5.52 -5.54 6.07
CA GLN A 191 5.49 -4.14 6.51
C GLN A 191 4.51 -3.27 5.71
N VAL A 192 4.06 -3.75 4.54
CA VAL A 192 3.15 -3.02 3.64
C VAL A 192 1.77 -3.65 3.47
N ILE A 193 1.42 -4.62 4.34
CA ILE A 193 0.07 -5.21 4.36
C ILE A 193 -1.05 -4.15 4.40
N PRO A 194 -0.98 -3.10 5.26
CA PRO A 194 -2.04 -2.09 5.30
C PRO A 194 -2.26 -1.39 3.96
N GLN A 195 -1.19 -1.09 3.24
CA GLN A 195 -1.22 -0.41 1.94
C GLN A 195 -1.80 -1.33 0.85
N LEU A 196 -1.45 -2.61 0.85
CA LEU A 196 -2.01 -3.62 -0.05
C LEU A 196 -3.52 -3.80 0.20
N ILE A 197 -3.93 -3.97 1.47
CA ILE A 197 -5.33 -4.17 1.86
C ILE A 197 -6.18 -2.93 1.57
N ALA A 198 -5.64 -1.73 1.77
CA ALA A 198 -6.33 -0.49 1.44
C ALA A 198 -6.68 -0.39 -0.06
N ARG A 199 -5.86 -0.97 -0.93
CA ARG A 199 -6.03 -0.95 -2.40
C ARG A 199 -6.48 -2.27 -3.00
N ILE A 200 -6.93 -3.24 -2.19
CA ILE A 200 -7.32 -4.59 -2.63
C ILE A 200 -8.42 -4.60 -3.70
N HIS A 201 -9.27 -3.56 -3.73
CA HIS A 201 -10.41 -3.42 -4.65
C HIS A 201 -10.15 -2.43 -5.80
N ILE A 202 -8.88 -2.19 -6.16
CA ILE A 202 -8.51 -1.32 -7.28
C ILE A 202 -9.23 -1.72 -8.58
N ARG A 203 -9.59 -0.73 -9.40
CA ARG A 203 -10.40 -0.94 -10.61
C ARG A 203 -9.70 -1.81 -11.65
N TYR A 204 -8.39 -1.59 -11.82
CA TYR A 204 -7.57 -2.28 -12.80
C TYR A 204 -7.34 -3.74 -12.40
N GLU A 205 -7.78 -4.66 -13.26
CA GLU A 205 -7.80 -6.08 -12.96
C GLU A 205 -6.40 -6.69 -12.87
N ASN A 206 -5.50 -6.30 -13.76
CA ASN A 206 -4.09 -6.72 -13.72
C ASN A 206 -3.42 -6.34 -12.40
N VAL A 207 -3.57 -5.09 -11.94
CA VAL A 207 -3.01 -4.66 -10.65
C VAL A 207 -3.66 -5.39 -9.48
N ARG A 208 -4.97 -5.63 -9.53
CA ARG A 208 -5.68 -6.42 -8.53
C ARG A 208 -5.16 -7.86 -8.47
N HIS A 209 -4.88 -8.51 -9.59
CA HIS A 209 -4.28 -9.85 -9.64
C HIS A 209 -2.89 -9.87 -9.00
N LEU A 210 -2.06 -8.85 -9.24
CA LEU A 210 -0.75 -8.70 -8.56
C LEU A 210 -0.92 -8.62 -7.04
N ILE A 211 -1.83 -7.77 -6.56
CA ILE A 211 -2.12 -7.65 -5.11
C ILE A 211 -2.59 -8.99 -4.54
N GLN A 212 -3.56 -9.63 -5.18
CA GLN A 212 -4.06 -10.93 -4.74
C GLN A 212 -2.97 -12.00 -4.72
N HIS A 213 -2.03 -11.97 -5.68
CA HIS A 213 -0.89 -12.87 -5.72
C HIS A 213 0.03 -12.66 -4.52
N ILE A 214 0.43 -11.42 -4.24
CA ILE A 214 1.26 -11.07 -3.07
C ILE A 214 0.57 -11.49 -1.77
N LEU A 215 -0.72 -11.19 -1.63
CA LEU A 215 -1.49 -11.55 -0.44
C LEU A 215 -1.65 -13.07 -0.29
N ALA A 216 -1.75 -13.83 -1.39
CA ALA A 216 -1.79 -15.28 -1.33
C ALA A 216 -0.44 -15.88 -0.89
N LEU A 217 0.69 -15.33 -1.37
CA LEU A 217 2.03 -15.72 -0.91
C LEU A 217 2.20 -15.43 0.59
N LEU A 218 1.83 -14.24 1.03
CA LEU A 218 1.83 -13.86 2.44
C LEU A 218 0.90 -14.75 3.27
N GLY A 219 -0.30 -15.06 2.77
CA GLY A 219 -1.25 -15.91 3.47
C GLY A 219 -0.77 -17.35 3.62
N LYS A 220 0.06 -17.84 2.70
CA LYS A 220 0.68 -19.15 2.77
C LYS A 220 1.83 -19.22 3.79
N GLU A 221 2.73 -18.24 3.80
CA GLU A 221 3.91 -18.27 4.68
C GLU A 221 3.70 -17.62 6.06
N TYR A 222 2.87 -16.56 6.11
CA TYR A 222 2.64 -15.71 7.27
C TYR A 222 1.13 -15.47 7.51
N PRO A 223 0.30 -16.51 7.64
CA PRO A 223 -1.16 -16.37 7.75
C PRO A 223 -1.58 -15.44 8.89
N GLN A 224 -0.94 -15.57 10.07
CA GLN A 224 -1.25 -14.78 11.27
C GLN A 224 -1.11 -13.27 11.06
N SER A 225 -0.16 -12.82 10.23
CA SER A 225 0.05 -11.40 9.93
C SER A 225 -1.03 -10.81 9.03
N LEU A 226 -1.74 -11.66 8.27
CA LEU A 226 -2.68 -11.24 7.24
C LEU A 226 -4.16 -11.40 7.66
N LEU A 227 -4.47 -12.43 8.47
CA LEU A 227 -5.83 -12.86 8.80
C LEU A 227 -6.74 -11.71 9.28
N PHE A 228 -6.35 -10.99 10.34
CA PHE A 228 -7.20 -9.92 10.89
C PHE A 228 -7.44 -8.79 9.89
N SER A 229 -6.43 -8.42 9.10
CA SER A 229 -6.57 -7.40 8.05
C SER A 229 -7.58 -7.84 6.98
N LEU A 230 -7.58 -9.12 6.60
CA LEU A 230 -8.55 -9.68 5.65
C LEU A 230 -9.94 -9.84 6.26
N ILE A 231 -10.06 -10.25 7.52
CA ILE A 231 -11.34 -10.38 8.22
C ILE A 231 -12.04 -9.01 8.23
N VAL A 232 -11.34 -7.95 8.60
CA VAL A 232 -11.88 -6.58 8.57
C VAL A 232 -12.29 -6.19 7.15
N ALA A 233 -11.46 -6.48 6.14
CA ALA A 233 -11.79 -6.19 4.75
C ALA A 233 -13.01 -6.98 4.24
N SER A 234 -13.23 -8.21 4.73
CA SER A 234 -14.37 -9.07 4.38
C SER A 234 -15.70 -8.59 4.95
N LYS A 235 -15.67 -7.75 5.99
CA LYS A 235 -16.86 -7.12 6.59
C LYS A 235 -17.12 -5.72 6.05
N SER A 236 -16.38 -5.28 5.01
CA SER A 236 -16.56 -3.96 4.41
C SER A 236 -17.94 -3.82 3.76
N GLU A 237 -18.51 -2.61 3.84
CA GLU A 237 -19.75 -2.23 3.12
C GLU A 237 -19.58 -2.27 1.59
N SER A 238 -18.35 -2.13 1.10
CA SER A 238 -18.07 -2.24 -0.33
C SER A 238 -18.09 -3.70 -0.77
N GLN A 239 -19.11 -4.09 -1.54
CA GLN A 239 -19.28 -5.45 -2.05
C GLN A 239 -18.06 -5.94 -2.86
N SER A 240 -17.44 -5.06 -3.64
CA SER A 240 -16.22 -5.39 -4.40
C SER A 240 -15.06 -5.72 -3.47
N ARG A 241 -14.83 -4.90 -2.44
CA ARG A 241 -13.78 -5.13 -1.44
C ARG A 241 -14.02 -6.39 -0.64
N GLN A 242 -15.26 -6.60 -0.21
CA GLN A 242 -15.69 -7.80 0.50
C GLN A 242 -15.43 -9.06 -0.34
N LYS A 243 -15.90 -9.08 -1.59
CA LYS A 243 -15.74 -10.23 -2.50
C LYS A 243 -14.26 -10.59 -2.68
N ILE A 244 -13.41 -9.61 -2.97
CA ILE A 244 -11.99 -9.86 -3.20
C ILE A 244 -11.28 -10.31 -1.91
N ALA A 245 -11.63 -9.74 -0.76
CA ALA A 245 -11.06 -10.19 0.52
C ALA A 245 -11.46 -11.65 0.82
N MET A 246 -12.70 -12.05 0.53
CA MET A 246 -13.16 -13.43 0.64
C MET A 246 -12.38 -14.35 -0.32
N GLU A 247 -12.19 -13.97 -1.58
CA GLU A 247 -11.39 -14.75 -2.55
C GLU A 247 -9.96 -15.01 -2.07
N VAL A 248 -9.33 -14.02 -1.41
CA VAL A 248 -7.98 -14.21 -0.83
C VAL A 248 -8.03 -15.12 0.40
N MET A 249 -9.03 -14.98 1.28
CA MET A 249 -9.19 -15.90 2.42
C MET A 249 -9.46 -17.33 1.97
N ASP A 250 -10.25 -17.53 0.91
CA ASP A 250 -10.51 -18.86 0.34
C ASP A 250 -9.23 -19.52 -0.17
N LYS A 251 -8.32 -18.73 -0.79
CA LYS A 251 -6.97 -19.22 -1.14
C LYS A 251 -6.15 -19.60 0.10
N MET A 252 -6.30 -18.87 1.21
CA MET A 252 -5.62 -19.21 2.48
C MET A 252 -6.17 -20.49 3.10
N LYS A 253 -7.49 -20.74 3.00
CA LYS A 253 -8.12 -21.98 3.50
C LYS A 253 -7.54 -23.23 2.84
N LEU A 254 -7.08 -23.13 1.59
CA LEU A 254 -6.39 -24.24 0.92
C LEU A 254 -5.08 -24.65 1.61
N HIS A 255 -4.48 -23.76 2.41
CA HIS A 255 -3.24 -24.02 3.14
C HIS A 255 -3.50 -24.35 4.61
N ASP A 256 -4.38 -23.59 5.27
CA ASP A 256 -4.73 -23.80 6.68
C ASP A 256 -6.19 -23.39 6.92
N GLU A 257 -7.10 -24.33 6.69
CA GLU A 257 -8.55 -24.12 6.83
C GLU A 257 -8.92 -23.85 8.30
N GLN A 258 -8.40 -24.67 9.21
CA GLN A 258 -8.72 -24.56 10.64
C GLN A 258 -8.35 -23.19 11.19
N LEU A 259 -7.14 -22.70 10.90
CA LEU A 259 -6.71 -21.39 11.37
C LEU A 259 -7.60 -20.27 10.83
N VAL A 260 -7.99 -20.33 9.56
CA VAL A 260 -8.85 -19.30 8.96
C VAL A 260 -10.24 -19.32 9.60
N GLU A 261 -10.82 -20.49 9.82
CA GLU A 261 -12.14 -20.63 10.46
C GLU A 261 -12.13 -20.15 11.91
N GLU A 262 -11.13 -20.56 12.69
CA GLU A 262 -10.96 -20.12 14.08
C GLU A 262 -10.77 -18.60 14.14
N ALA A 263 -9.93 -18.02 13.29
CA ALA A 263 -9.71 -16.58 13.23
C ALA A 263 -10.98 -15.82 12.80
N GLN A 264 -11.75 -16.34 11.86
CA GLN A 264 -13.03 -15.76 11.44
C GLN A 264 -14.06 -15.77 12.58
N MET A 265 -14.15 -16.87 13.33
CA MET A 265 -15.00 -16.98 14.50
C MET A 265 -14.59 -15.96 15.57
N VAL A 266 -13.31 -15.92 15.93
CA VAL A 266 -12.77 -14.96 16.90
C VAL A 266 -13.02 -13.53 16.45
N GLY A 267 -12.77 -13.20 15.18
CA GLY A 267 -13.00 -11.86 14.64
C GLY A 267 -14.49 -11.44 14.69
N ALA A 268 -15.41 -12.36 14.41
CA ALA A 268 -16.84 -12.09 14.51
C ALA A 268 -17.28 -11.84 15.95
N GLU A 269 -16.79 -12.66 16.90
CA GLU A 269 -17.15 -12.54 18.31
C GLU A 269 -16.45 -11.34 18.99
N LEU A 270 -15.26 -10.93 18.53
CA LEU A 270 -14.65 -9.66 18.96
C LEU A 270 -15.47 -8.45 18.52
N ILE A 271 -16.01 -8.46 17.29
CA ILE A 271 -16.92 -7.40 16.84
C ILE A 271 -18.20 -7.38 17.68
N ARG A 272 -18.77 -8.56 17.99
CA ARG A 272 -19.96 -8.66 18.84
C ARG A 272 -19.69 -8.16 20.27
N ALA A 273 -18.58 -8.58 20.88
CA ALA A 273 -18.22 -8.19 22.23
C ALA A 273 -17.85 -6.70 22.35
N ALA A 274 -17.42 -6.07 21.26
CA ALA A 274 -17.09 -4.65 21.23
C ALA A 274 -18.32 -3.72 21.21
N MET A 275 -19.50 -4.22 20.83
CA MET A 275 -20.73 -3.43 20.79
C MET A 275 -21.95 -4.28 21.16
N LEU A 276 -22.47 -4.08 22.37
CA LEU A 276 -23.67 -4.75 22.84
C LEU A 276 -24.92 -4.23 22.12
N TRP A 277 -25.98 -5.03 22.06
CA TRP A 277 -27.25 -4.60 21.46
C TRP A 277 -27.83 -3.34 22.12
N SER A 278 -27.66 -3.14 23.42
CA SER A 278 -28.08 -1.92 24.10
C SER A 278 -27.33 -0.67 23.62
N GLU A 279 -26.01 -0.78 23.42
CA GLU A 279 -25.16 0.32 22.94
C GLU A 279 -25.44 0.61 21.46
N MET A 280 -25.60 -0.45 20.65
CA MET A 280 -26.01 -0.38 19.26
C MET A 280 -27.35 0.36 19.12
N TRP A 281 -28.38 -0.02 19.89
CA TRP A 281 -29.68 0.66 19.84
C TRP A 281 -29.66 2.07 20.39
N GLN A 282 -28.85 2.35 21.41
CA GLN A 282 -28.67 3.71 21.90
C GLN A 282 -28.11 4.61 20.78
N SER A 283 -27.02 4.17 20.12
CA SER A 283 -26.43 4.90 18.99
C SER A 283 -27.40 5.03 17.81
N ALA A 284 -28.15 3.96 17.49
CA ALA A 284 -29.12 3.97 16.40
C ALA A 284 -30.28 4.94 16.63
N ILE A 285 -30.83 5.00 17.86
CA ILE A 285 -31.91 5.93 18.21
C ILE A 285 -31.40 7.37 18.16
N GLU A 286 -30.19 7.64 18.64
CA GLU A 286 -29.58 8.97 18.58
C GLU A 286 -29.38 9.44 17.13
N GLU A 287 -28.81 8.59 16.27
CA GLU A 287 -28.58 8.93 14.87
C GLU A 287 -29.90 9.07 14.09
N ALA A 288 -30.87 8.17 14.30
CA ALA A 288 -32.20 8.30 13.72
C ALA A 288 -32.89 9.61 14.15
N SER A 289 -32.75 9.99 15.42
CA SER A 289 -33.30 11.24 15.97
C SER A 289 -32.64 12.45 15.30
N ARG A 290 -31.31 12.44 15.14
CA ARG A 290 -30.57 13.49 14.42
C ARG A 290 -31.02 13.61 12.96
N GLN A 291 -31.16 12.48 12.25
CA GLN A 291 -31.67 12.47 10.87
C GLN A 291 -33.04 13.11 10.77
N TYR A 292 -33.96 12.81 11.71
CA TYR A 292 -35.32 13.34 11.68
C TYR A 292 -35.41 14.81 12.14
N TYR A 293 -34.92 15.14 13.34
CA TYR A 293 -35.11 16.45 13.95
C TYR A 293 -34.13 17.52 13.45
N THR A 294 -32.89 17.15 13.13
CA THR A 294 -31.86 18.10 12.70
C THR A 294 -31.79 18.22 11.19
N TYR A 295 -31.73 17.09 10.49
CA TYR A 295 -31.56 17.07 9.03
C TYR A 295 -32.87 17.00 8.26
N HIS A 296 -34.00 16.81 8.94
CA HIS A 296 -35.33 16.63 8.33
C HIS A 296 -35.35 15.52 7.26
N ASN A 297 -34.50 14.50 7.45
CA ASN A 297 -34.32 13.37 6.56
C ASN A 297 -35.08 12.15 7.09
N LEU A 298 -36.36 12.06 6.70
CA LEU A 298 -37.24 10.93 7.05
C LEU A 298 -36.73 9.57 6.55
N GLN A 299 -36.17 9.54 5.34
CA GLN A 299 -35.67 8.30 4.75
C GLN A 299 -34.42 7.81 5.50
N GLY A 300 -33.49 8.71 5.83
CA GLY A 300 -32.32 8.38 6.65
C GLY A 300 -32.70 7.83 8.03
N MET A 301 -33.66 8.47 8.71
CA MET A 301 -34.19 7.96 9.98
C MET A 301 -34.73 6.53 9.83
N TYR A 302 -35.55 6.29 8.80
CA TYR A 302 -36.11 4.97 8.54
C TYR A 302 -35.04 3.92 8.26
N ASP A 303 -34.04 4.24 7.43
CA ASP A 303 -32.99 3.32 7.05
C ASP A 303 -32.12 2.90 8.26
N VAL A 304 -31.81 3.83 9.16
CA VAL A 304 -31.10 3.53 10.42
C VAL A 304 -31.90 2.59 11.30
N LEU A 305 -33.18 2.91 11.57
CA LEU A 305 -34.03 2.07 12.42
C LEU A 305 -34.28 0.69 11.80
N LYS A 306 -34.47 0.64 10.48
CA LYS A 306 -34.66 -0.60 9.72
C LYS A 306 -33.47 -1.52 9.83
N HIS A 307 -32.28 -0.98 9.58
CA HIS A 307 -31.05 -1.75 9.62
C HIS A 307 -30.88 -2.43 10.99
N ASN A 308 -31.02 -1.65 12.07
CA ASN A 308 -30.85 -2.16 13.43
C ASN A 308 -31.96 -3.15 13.84
N TYR A 309 -33.21 -2.91 13.41
CA TYR A 309 -34.29 -3.85 13.66
C TYR A 309 -34.07 -5.20 12.95
N GLN A 310 -33.59 -5.18 11.71
CA GLN A 310 -33.24 -6.39 10.97
C GLN A 310 -32.11 -7.20 11.64
N LEU A 311 -31.18 -6.55 12.35
CA LEU A 311 -30.15 -7.25 13.12
C LEU A 311 -30.76 -8.06 14.25
N ILE A 312 -31.69 -7.47 15.01
CA ILE A 312 -32.39 -8.19 16.11
C ILE A 312 -33.29 -9.30 15.58
N GLN A 313 -33.92 -9.12 14.42
CA GLN A 313 -34.80 -10.14 13.83
C GLN A 313 -34.08 -11.46 13.50
N LYS A 314 -32.75 -11.46 13.37
CA LYS A 314 -31.96 -12.70 13.21
C LYS A 314 -32.03 -13.61 14.43
N GLY A 315 -32.47 -13.08 15.58
CA GLY A 315 -32.60 -13.82 16.83
C GLY A 315 -31.33 -13.70 17.70
N PRO A 316 -31.48 -13.93 19.02
CA PRO A 316 -30.35 -13.87 19.93
C PRO A 316 -29.47 -15.10 19.75
N SER A 317 -28.16 -14.87 19.72
CA SER A 317 -27.11 -15.89 19.71
C SER A 317 -26.46 -16.06 21.09
N THR A 318 -26.48 -15.02 21.93
CA THR A 318 -25.86 -15.04 23.26
C THR A 318 -26.88 -14.89 24.39
N ILE A 319 -26.43 -15.16 25.63
CA ILE A 319 -27.27 -15.04 26.83
C ILE A 319 -27.68 -13.57 27.04
N LYS A 320 -26.77 -12.60 26.84
CA LYS A 320 -27.09 -11.18 26.93
C LYS A 320 -28.07 -10.72 25.86
N GLU A 321 -27.92 -11.19 24.63
CA GLU A 321 -28.86 -10.89 23.55
C GLU A 321 -30.26 -11.45 23.88
N THR A 322 -30.31 -12.65 24.48
CA THR A 322 -31.57 -13.26 24.95
C THR A 322 -32.23 -12.41 26.04
N GLN A 323 -31.45 -11.98 27.04
CA GLN A 323 -31.94 -11.11 28.12
C GLN A 323 -32.40 -9.74 27.61
N PHE A 324 -31.67 -9.18 26.64
CA PHE A 324 -32.03 -7.93 25.98
C PHE A 324 -33.40 -8.05 25.30
N LEU A 325 -33.62 -9.11 24.52
CA LEU A 325 -34.90 -9.33 23.84
C LEU A 325 -36.06 -9.60 24.80
N GLN A 326 -35.82 -10.35 25.88
CA GLN A 326 -36.84 -10.58 26.90
C GLN A 326 -37.26 -9.26 27.57
N THR A 327 -36.33 -8.33 27.76
CA THR A 327 -36.58 -7.07 28.47
C THR A 327 -37.15 -5.99 27.55
N PHE A 328 -36.60 -5.82 26.34
CA PHE A 328 -36.88 -4.67 25.46
C PHE A 328 -37.50 -5.05 24.11
N GLY A 329 -37.52 -6.34 23.76
CA GLY A 329 -37.92 -6.78 22.42
C GLY A 329 -39.36 -6.43 22.06
N ARG A 330 -40.28 -6.45 23.03
CA ARG A 330 -41.69 -6.06 22.81
C ARG A 330 -41.82 -4.57 22.48
N GLU A 331 -41.20 -3.71 23.29
CA GLU A 331 -41.24 -2.25 23.11
C GLU A 331 -40.57 -1.84 21.79
N LEU A 332 -39.43 -2.47 21.45
CA LEU A 332 -38.75 -2.23 20.17
C LEU A 332 -39.59 -2.64 18.96
N LYS A 333 -40.31 -3.76 19.06
CA LYS A 333 -41.23 -4.20 18.01
C LYS A 333 -42.41 -3.23 17.86
N GLU A 334 -43.02 -2.83 18.96
CA GLU A 334 -44.13 -1.88 18.96
C GLU A 334 -43.73 -0.54 18.32
N ALA A 335 -42.58 0.02 18.71
CA ALA A 335 -42.04 1.24 18.12
C ALA A 335 -41.78 1.08 16.61
N TRP A 336 -41.20 -0.06 16.20
CA TRP A 336 -40.94 -0.35 14.79
C TRP A 336 -42.21 -0.51 13.95
N ASP A 337 -43.22 -1.18 14.48
CA ASP A 337 -44.52 -1.38 13.82
C ASP A 337 -45.23 -0.03 13.61
N LEU A 338 -45.16 0.89 14.58
CA LEU A 338 -45.64 2.27 14.45
C LEU A 338 -44.88 3.04 13.36
N VAL A 339 -43.55 2.89 13.27
CA VAL A 339 -42.75 3.49 12.18
C VAL A 339 -43.15 2.92 10.82
N GLN A 340 -43.45 1.61 10.71
CA GLN A 340 -43.96 1.03 9.46
C GLN A 340 -45.34 1.57 9.11
N GLN A 341 -46.22 1.73 10.10
CA GLN A 341 -47.56 2.25 9.90
C GLN A 341 -47.52 3.70 9.43
N TYR A 342 -46.69 4.53 10.04
CA TYR A 342 -46.44 5.90 9.59
C TYR A 342 -46.02 5.96 8.12
N ARG A 343 -45.18 5.04 7.66
CA ARG A 343 -44.76 5.00 6.25
C ARG A 343 -45.92 4.75 5.27
N GLN A 344 -47.02 4.15 5.73
CA GLN A 344 -48.22 3.90 4.94
C GLN A 344 -49.26 5.03 5.07
N THR A 345 -49.44 5.56 6.28
CA THR A 345 -50.51 6.54 6.58
C THR A 345 -50.06 7.99 6.49
N LEU A 346 -48.75 8.25 6.64
CA LEU A 346 -48.13 9.57 6.80
C LEU A 346 -48.68 10.38 7.99
N ASP A 347 -49.27 9.71 8.99
CA ASP A 347 -49.82 10.37 10.18
C ASP A 347 -48.74 10.63 11.24
N LEU A 348 -48.43 11.91 11.45
CA LEU A 348 -47.42 12.36 12.42
C LEU A 348 -47.73 11.95 13.87
N ASN A 349 -48.99 11.72 14.24
CA ASN A 349 -49.34 11.28 15.59
C ASN A 349 -48.77 9.89 15.88
N ILE A 350 -48.80 8.99 14.89
CA ILE A 350 -48.26 7.62 14.97
C ILE A 350 -46.74 7.68 15.12
N LEU A 351 -46.08 8.56 14.37
CA LEU A 351 -44.63 8.73 14.47
C LEU A 351 -44.21 9.31 15.83
N ASN A 352 -44.98 10.25 16.38
CA ASN A 352 -44.72 10.80 17.72
C ASN A 352 -44.86 9.71 18.80
N GLN A 353 -45.85 8.83 18.70
CA GLN A 353 -45.96 7.66 19.61
C GLN A 353 -44.74 6.75 19.51
N ALA A 354 -44.24 6.47 18.31
CA ALA A 354 -43.01 5.70 18.13
C ALA A 354 -41.81 6.38 18.83
N TRP A 355 -41.68 7.70 18.69
CA TRP A 355 -40.62 8.48 19.34
C TRP A 355 -40.75 8.53 20.86
N GLU A 356 -41.95 8.52 21.42
CA GLU A 356 -42.15 8.39 22.86
C GLU A 356 -41.59 7.05 23.38
N ILE A 357 -41.87 5.94 22.68
CA ILE A 357 -41.34 4.62 23.04
C ILE A 357 -39.82 4.60 22.89
N TYR A 358 -39.27 5.07 21.76
CA TYR A 358 -37.82 5.13 21.56
C TYR A 358 -37.12 6.03 22.59
N GLY A 359 -37.72 7.16 22.99
CA GLY A 359 -37.19 8.04 24.02
C GLY A 359 -37.16 7.40 25.41
N GLN A 360 -38.17 6.59 25.74
CA GLN A 360 -38.16 5.79 26.97
C GLN A 360 -37.10 4.70 26.94
N LEU A 361 -36.99 3.97 25.82
CA LEU A 361 -35.98 2.94 25.61
C LEU A 361 -34.56 3.51 25.71
N PHE A 362 -34.30 4.66 25.08
CA PHE A 362 -33.01 5.34 25.14
C PHE A 362 -32.58 5.62 26.60
N LYS A 363 -33.49 6.16 27.42
CA LYS A 363 -33.22 6.41 28.85
C LYS A 363 -33.02 5.12 29.66
N LYS A 364 -33.68 4.01 29.27
CA LYS A 364 -33.46 2.70 29.90
C LYS A 364 -32.09 2.15 29.54
N PHE A 365 -31.65 2.28 28.29
CA PHE A 365 -30.32 1.86 27.83
C PHE A 365 -29.20 2.65 28.50
N GLU A 366 -29.35 3.97 28.63
CA GLU A 366 -28.37 4.83 29.32
C GLU A 366 -28.14 4.39 30.78
N LYS A 367 -29.17 3.89 31.45
CA LYS A 367 -29.07 3.35 32.82
C LYS A 367 -28.39 1.98 32.88
N LEU A 368 -28.41 1.21 31.79
CA LEU A 368 -27.75 -0.10 31.68
C LEU A 368 -26.26 0.01 31.39
N SER A 369 -25.81 1.13 30.80
CA SER A 369 -24.38 1.39 30.58
C SER A 369 -23.64 1.36 31.92
N PRO A 370 -22.72 0.40 32.12
CA PRO A 370 -22.17 0.15 33.44
C PRO A 370 -21.25 1.30 33.87
N LYS A 371 -21.39 1.74 35.13
CA LYS A 371 -20.47 2.72 35.75
C LYS A 371 -19.07 2.13 36.02
N SER A 372 -18.89 0.82 35.87
CA SER A 372 -17.63 0.09 36.00
C SER A 372 -17.41 -0.80 34.77
N PRO A 373 -16.26 -0.70 34.07
CA PRO A 373 -16.05 -1.32 32.77
C PRO A 373 -15.59 -2.77 32.89
N SER A 374 -16.43 -3.68 33.41
CA SER A 374 -16.13 -5.11 33.42
C SER A 374 -17.24 -5.88 32.71
N LEU A 375 -16.94 -6.39 31.52
CA LEU A 375 -17.81 -7.29 30.78
C LEU A 375 -17.35 -8.73 31.02
N SER A 376 -18.21 -9.58 31.59
CA SER A 376 -17.93 -11.01 31.67
C SER A 376 -18.14 -11.67 30.31
N LEU A 377 -17.12 -12.35 29.80
CA LEU A 377 -17.17 -13.08 28.52
C LEU A 377 -18.11 -14.29 28.57
N GLU A 378 -18.30 -14.91 29.73
CA GLU A 378 -19.28 -16.01 29.89
C GLU A 378 -20.73 -15.56 29.67
N GLN A 379 -20.95 -14.24 29.71
CA GLN A 379 -22.26 -13.61 29.54
C GLN A 379 -22.37 -12.84 28.23
N ALA A 380 -21.26 -12.62 27.51
CA ALA A 380 -21.20 -11.78 26.30
C ALA A 380 -21.89 -12.45 25.10
#